data_AF-A0A7S0BVH9-F1
#
_entry.id   AF-A0A7S0BVH9-F1
#
_cell.length_a   1.000
_cell.length_b   1.000
_cell.length_c   1.000
_cell.angle_alpha   90.00
_cell.angle_beta   90.00
_cell.angle_gamma   90.00
#
_symmetry.space_group_name_H-M   'P 1'
#
loop_
_entity.id
_entity.type
_entity.pdbx_description
1 polymer ?
#
loop_
_entity_poly.entity_id
_entity_poly.type
_entity_poly.pdbx_seq_one_letter_code
_entity_poly.pdbx_strand_id
1 'polypeptide(L)'
;LLRREDEVILGRQVQILMKWEEKRELLEEKLFRSPTYAEWAGEVNQTVPLLKQQIRRSQRAKAALIQANIRLVVTIARQTVRSGENRELAFQDACQDGIIGLTNACERFDPERGFRFMTYAQWFIKKHVLTSATQYSRTIRLPGDAVTYINKIRVAEVVLRDEMGREATIDEVSEHMNLSPEKINFYKSKSARPESLDLKITYANGGESKSSKVDFVADSTEDADDKVEEK
;
A
#
# COMPACT_ATOMS: atom_id res chain seq x y z
N LEU A 1 20.96 -15.74 -4.58
CA LEU A 1 19.59 -16.29 -4.37
C LEU A 1 19.75 -17.46 -3.41
N LEU A 2 18.91 -17.57 -2.38
CA LEU A 2 18.96 -18.68 -1.41
C LEU A 2 18.54 -19.99 -2.06
N ARG A 3 19.13 -21.10 -1.62
CA ARG A 3 18.63 -22.44 -1.96
C ARG A 3 17.41 -22.75 -1.08
N ARG A 4 16.59 -23.71 -1.51
CA ARG A 4 15.40 -24.13 -0.77
C ARG A 4 15.73 -24.64 0.64
N GLU A 5 16.83 -25.36 0.79
CA GLU A 5 17.30 -25.84 2.09
C GLU A 5 17.66 -24.69 3.03
N ASP A 6 18.37 -23.68 2.50
CA ASP A 6 18.74 -22.49 3.25
C ASP A 6 17.48 -21.69 3.68
N GLU A 7 16.46 -21.59 2.82
CA GLU A 7 15.16 -20.97 3.15
C GLU A 7 14.47 -21.67 4.33
N VAL A 8 14.49 -23.00 4.37
CA VAL A 8 13.90 -23.81 5.45
C VAL A 8 14.64 -23.59 6.76
N ILE A 9 15.98 -23.60 6.73
CA ILE A 9 16.81 -23.39 7.93
C ILE A 9 16.56 -22.00 8.52
N LEU A 10 16.58 -20.96 7.68
CA LEU A 10 16.33 -19.59 8.11
C LEU A 10 14.90 -19.43 8.63
N GLY A 11 13.91 -19.98 7.92
CA GLY A 11 12.50 -19.94 8.31
C GLY A 11 12.26 -20.58 9.69
N ARG A 12 12.89 -21.73 9.99
CA ARG A 12 12.80 -22.36 11.31
C ARG A 12 13.36 -21.48 12.42
N GLN A 13 14.48 -20.79 12.19
CA GLN A 13 15.04 -19.85 13.17
C GLN A 13 14.09 -18.66 13.42
N VAL A 14 13.45 -18.14 12.38
CA VAL A 14 12.46 -17.06 12.50
C VAL A 14 11.24 -17.53 13.29
N GLN A 15 10.71 -18.73 13.03
CA GLN A 15 9.59 -19.28 13.78
C GLN A 15 9.89 -19.46 15.27
N ILE A 16 11.12 -19.86 15.63
CA ILE A 16 11.54 -19.93 17.04
C ILE A 16 11.43 -18.56 17.70
N LEU A 17 11.88 -17.50 17.01
CA LEU A 17 11.78 -16.12 17.51
C LEU A 17 10.32 -15.71 17.70
N MET A 18 9.46 -15.94 16.71
CA MET A 18 8.05 -15.57 16.80
C MET A 18 7.35 -16.27 17.98
N LYS A 19 7.59 -17.57 18.18
CA LYS A 19 7.03 -18.32 19.32
C LYS A 19 7.49 -17.78 20.67
N TRP A 20 8.73 -17.31 20.76
CA TRP A 20 9.27 -16.76 22.00
C TRP A 20 8.79 -15.33 22.24
N GLU A 21 8.64 -14.54 21.18
CA GLU A 21 8.03 -13.20 21.23
C GLU A 21 6.56 -13.27 21.66
N GLU A 22 5.80 -14.23 21.17
CA GLU A 22 4.41 -14.47 21.60
C GLU A 22 4.33 -14.78 23.12
N LYS A 23 5.21 -15.66 23.62
CA LYS A 23 5.31 -15.91 25.07
C LYS A 23 5.69 -14.66 25.87
N ARG A 24 6.54 -13.80 25.31
CA ARG A 24 6.94 -12.54 25.93
C ARG A 24 5.76 -11.58 26.00
N GLU A 25 4.94 -11.49 24.95
CA GLU A 25 3.74 -10.66 24.91
C GLU A 25 2.70 -11.14 25.93
N LEU A 26 2.49 -12.45 26.05
CA LEU A 26 1.62 -13.03 27.09
C LEU A 26 2.10 -12.74 28.51
N LEU A 27 3.42 -12.68 28.74
CA LEU A 27 3.97 -12.25 30.02
C LEU A 27 3.78 -10.75 30.26
N GLU A 28 3.95 -9.93 29.23
CA GLU A 28 3.76 -8.48 29.30
C GLU A 28 2.30 -8.14 29.66
N GLU A 29 1.33 -8.87 29.08
CA GLU A 29 -0.08 -8.76 29.43
C GLU A 29 -0.36 -9.15 30.89
N LYS A 30 0.22 -10.27 31.36
CA LYS A 30 0.06 -10.72 32.76
C LYS A 30 0.68 -9.77 33.77
N LEU A 31 1.81 -9.17 33.44
CA LEU A 31 2.60 -8.35 34.35
C LEU A 31 2.23 -6.85 34.28
N PHE A 32 1.49 -6.43 33.25
CA PHE A 32 1.24 -5.02 32.91
C PHE A 32 2.53 -4.18 32.84
N ARG A 33 3.67 -4.83 32.53
CA ARG A 33 4.99 -4.23 32.35
C ARG A 33 5.83 -5.08 31.42
N SER A 34 6.85 -4.49 30.81
CA SER A 34 7.79 -5.26 29.98
C SER A 34 8.55 -6.28 30.83
N PRO A 35 8.54 -7.57 30.45
CA PRO A 35 9.17 -8.64 31.23
C PRO A 35 10.69 -8.55 31.20
N THR A 36 11.32 -8.90 32.32
CA THR A 36 12.79 -8.98 32.39
C THR A 36 13.27 -10.21 31.63
N TYR A 37 14.51 -10.19 31.11
CA TYR A 37 15.11 -11.35 30.44
C TYR A 37 15.12 -12.63 31.31
N ALA A 38 15.18 -12.51 32.64
CA ALA A 38 15.10 -13.65 33.56
C ALA A 38 13.69 -14.27 33.60
N GLU A 39 12.65 -13.44 33.62
CA GLU A 39 11.25 -13.85 33.62
C GLU A 39 10.87 -14.50 32.29
N TRP A 40 11.32 -13.90 31.18
CA TRP A 40 11.13 -14.46 29.85
C TRP A 40 11.88 -15.79 29.67
N ALA A 41 13.12 -15.87 30.16
CA ALA A 41 13.90 -17.11 30.12
C ALA A 41 13.21 -18.24 30.92
N GLY A 42 12.61 -17.89 32.07
CA GLY A 42 11.80 -18.81 32.87
C GLY A 42 10.61 -19.40 32.10
N GLU A 43 9.82 -18.56 31.43
CA GLU A 43 8.63 -18.99 30.65
C GLU A 43 8.97 -19.86 29.42
N VAL A 44 10.16 -19.67 28.87
CA VAL A 44 10.66 -20.43 27.73
C VAL A 44 11.44 -21.68 28.18
N ASN A 45 11.63 -21.88 29.49
CA ASN A 45 12.47 -22.94 30.08
C ASN A 45 13.91 -22.93 29.54
N GLN A 46 14.50 -21.73 29.41
CA GLN A 46 15.86 -21.54 28.90
C GLN A 46 16.70 -20.72 29.87
N THR A 47 18.02 -20.75 29.71
CA THR A 47 18.91 -19.85 30.44
C THR A 47 18.99 -18.49 29.75
N VAL A 48 19.12 -17.41 30.52
CA VAL A 48 19.27 -16.03 29.99
C VAL A 48 20.35 -15.91 28.89
N PRO A 49 21.58 -16.47 29.03
CA PRO A 49 22.57 -16.40 27.97
C PRO A 49 22.14 -17.11 26.68
N LEU A 50 21.53 -18.30 26.80
CA LEU A 50 21.06 -19.07 25.65
C LEU A 50 19.88 -18.38 24.95
N LEU A 51 18.96 -17.79 25.72
CA LEU A 51 17.87 -16.96 25.22
C LEU A 51 18.42 -15.82 24.35
N LYS A 52 19.36 -15.03 24.88
CA LYS A 52 19.98 -13.91 24.16
C LYS A 52 20.72 -14.37 22.89
N GLN A 53 21.43 -15.48 22.97
CA GLN A 53 22.14 -16.04 21.82
C GLN A 53 21.17 -16.46 20.71
N GLN A 54 20.09 -17.15 21.08
CA GLN A 54 19.09 -17.64 20.13
C GLN A 54 18.31 -16.48 19.49
N ILE A 55 17.93 -15.45 20.26
CA ILE A 55 17.30 -14.23 19.71
C ILE A 55 18.21 -13.59 18.64
N ARG A 56 19.49 -13.39 18.96
CA ARG A 56 20.46 -12.82 17.99
C ARG A 56 20.58 -13.68 16.74
N ARG A 57 20.62 -15.01 16.89
CA ARG A 57 20.67 -15.95 15.76
C ARG A 57 19.43 -15.82 14.87
N SER A 58 18.25 -15.81 15.47
CA SER A 58 16.99 -15.69 14.74
C SER A 58 16.79 -14.32 14.08
N GLN A 59 17.21 -13.23 14.73
CA GLN A 59 17.19 -11.89 14.14
C GLN A 59 18.12 -11.81 12.91
N ARG A 60 19.31 -12.40 12.99
CA ARG A 60 20.20 -12.53 11.81
C ARG A 60 19.56 -13.38 10.72
N ALA A 61 18.87 -14.46 11.08
CA ALA A 61 18.18 -15.30 10.11
C ALA A 61 17.04 -14.56 9.40
N LYS A 62 16.24 -13.78 10.15
CA LYS A 62 15.21 -12.87 9.61
C LYS A 62 15.81 -11.87 8.63
N ALA A 63 16.88 -11.18 9.04
CA ALA A 63 17.57 -10.20 8.20
C ALA A 63 18.13 -10.84 6.92
N ALA A 64 18.76 -12.02 7.01
CA ALA A 64 19.29 -12.74 5.86
C ALA A 64 18.18 -13.18 4.89
N LEU A 65 17.05 -13.68 5.40
CA LEU A 65 15.92 -14.10 4.57
C LEU A 65 15.27 -12.91 3.84
N ILE A 66 15.14 -11.76 4.53
CA ILE A 66 14.65 -10.52 3.92
C ILE A 66 15.63 -10.02 2.85
N GLN A 67 16.91 -9.86 3.20
CA GLN A 67 17.94 -9.33 2.29
C GLN A 67 18.06 -10.11 0.99
N ALA A 68 18.01 -11.44 1.06
CA ALA A 68 18.08 -12.30 -0.11
C ALA A 68 16.88 -12.11 -1.08
N ASN A 69 15.75 -11.60 -0.58
CA ASN A 69 14.50 -11.45 -1.33
C ASN A 69 14.11 -9.98 -1.61
N ILE A 70 14.93 -8.99 -1.27
CA ILE A 70 14.66 -7.57 -1.57
C ILE A 70 14.41 -7.33 -3.07
N ARG A 71 15.11 -8.06 -3.95
CA ARG A 71 14.91 -7.95 -5.41
C ARG A 71 13.49 -8.29 -5.86
N LEU A 72 12.81 -9.19 -5.16
CA LEU A 72 11.41 -9.54 -5.43
C LEU A 72 10.49 -8.34 -5.20
N VAL A 73 10.75 -7.57 -4.14
CA VAL A 73 9.99 -6.35 -3.80
C VAL A 73 10.07 -5.36 -4.94
N VAL A 74 11.28 -5.10 -5.46
CA VAL A 74 11.50 -4.19 -6.59
C VAL A 74 10.67 -4.59 -7.82
N THR A 75 10.65 -5.89 -8.16
CA THR A 75 9.87 -6.38 -9.31
C THR A 75 8.37 -6.18 -9.10
N ILE A 76 7.84 -6.53 -7.92
CA ILE A 76 6.41 -6.42 -7.61
C ILE A 76 5.97 -4.95 -7.49
N ALA A 77 6.76 -4.11 -6.81
CA ALA A 77 6.50 -2.68 -6.69
C ALA A 77 6.46 -2.02 -8.07
N ARG A 78 7.44 -2.34 -8.92
CA ARG A 78 7.47 -1.82 -10.30
C ARG A 78 6.25 -2.25 -11.11
N GLN A 79 5.88 -3.53 -11.04
CA GLN A 79 4.68 -4.02 -11.74
C GLN A 79 3.41 -3.31 -11.23
N THR A 80 3.30 -3.10 -9.92
CA THR A 80 2.10 -2.52 -9.29
C THR A 80 1.96 -1.03 -9.58
N VAL A 81 3.04 -0.26 -9.50
CA VAL A 81 3.04 1.18 -9.82
C VAL A 81 2.84 1.42 -11.33
N ARG A 82 3.39 0.56 -12.19
CA ARG A 82 3.24 0.71 -13.66
C ARG A 82 1.85 0.34 -14.20
N SER A 83 1.09 -0.49 -13.49
CA SER A 83 -0.15 -1.09 -14.03
C SER A 83 -1.43 -0.31 -13.69
N GLY A 84 -1.36 0.89 -13.10
CA GLY A 84 -2.57 1.60 -12.67
C GLY A 84 -2.43 3.09 -12.45
N GLU A 85 -3.50 3.67 -11.89
CA GLU A 85 -3.61 5.07 -11.45
C GLU A 85 -2.67 5.44 -10.29
N ASN A 86 -1.98 4.47 -9.71
CA ASN A 86 -1.03 4.65 -8.62
C ASN A 86 0.31 5.24 -9.09
N ARG A 87 0.35 5.86 -10.27
CA ARG A 87 1.56 6.43 -10.88
C ARG A 87 2.17 7.57 -10.06
N GLU A 88 1.37 8.20 -9.21
CA GLU A 88 1.81 9.27 -8.31
C GLU A 88 2.49 8.74 -7.04
N LEU A 89 2.29 7.47 -6.67
CA LEU A 89 3.07 6.89 -5.57
C LEU A 89 4.52 6.79 -6.02
N ALA A 90 5.42 7.43 -5.29
CA ALA A 90 6.84 7.36 -5.61
C ALA A 90 7.29 5.89 -5.57
N PHE A 91 8.08 5.49 -6.56
CA PHE A 91 8.57 4.12 -6.65
C PHE A 91 9.37 3.70 -5.40
N GLN A 92 10.07 4.65 -4.78
CA GLN A 92 10.80 4.42 -3.53
C GLN A 92 9.85 4.10 -2.38
N ASP A 93 8.75 4.83 -2.23
CA ASP A 93 7.73 4.59 -1.19
C ASP A 93 7.07 3.23 -1.38
N ALA A 94 6.69 2.91 -2.62
CA ALA A 94 6.17 1.58 -2.96
C ALA A 94 7.17 0.46 -2.60
N CYS A 95 8.48 0.69 -2.77
CA CYS A 95 9.48 -0.28 -2.35
C CYS A 95 9.56 -0.41 -0.82
N GLN A 96 9.47 0.70 -0.08
CA GLN A 96 9.50 0.67 1.39
C GLN A 96 8.30 -0.08 1.96
N ASP A 97 7.09 0.21 1.49
CA ASP A 97 5.89 -0.52 1.92
C ASP A 97 5.92 -1.99 1.51
N GLY A 98 6.50 -2.28 0.35
CA GLY A 98 6.78 -3.65 -0.08
C GLY A 98 7.77 -4.38 0.84
N ILE A 99 8.77 -3.70 1.41
CA ILE A 99 9.70 -4.26 2.40
C ILE A 99 8.97 -4.55 3.73
N ILE A 100 8.03 -3.69 4.14
CA ILE A 100 7.15 -3.97 5.29
C ILE A 100 6.33 -5.24 5.03
N GLY A 101 5.74 -5.36 3.84
CA GLY A 101 5.01 -6.56 3.43
C GLY A 101 5.89 -7.82 3.41
N LEU A 102 7.12 -7.72 2.91
CA LEU A 102 8.08 -8.82 2.92
C LEU A 102 8.47 -9.23 4.35
N THR A 103 8.61 -8.27 5.26
CA THR A 103 8.93 -8.53 6.67
C THR A 103 7.78 -9.27 7.35
N ASN A 104 6.54 -8.83 7.13
CA ASN A 104 5.35 -9.52 7.63
C ASN A 104 5.20 -10.93 7.05
N ALA A 105 5.56 -11.13 5.78
CA ALA A 105 5.60 -12.45 5.18
C ALA A 105 6.66 -13.34 5.85
N CYS A 106 7.84 -12.80 6.15
CA CYS A 106 8.91 -13.52 6.82
C CYS A 106 8.49 -14.02 8.21
N GLU A 107 7.79 -13.20 8.98
CA GLU A 107 7.31 -13.54 10.32
C GLU A 107 6.24 -14.64 10.31
N ARG A 108 5.38 -14.63 9.28
CA ARG A 108 4.25 -15.58 9.15
C ARG A 108 4.59 -16.78 8.28
N PHE A 109 5.82 -16.90 7.79
CA PHE A 109 6.20 -17.97 6.87
C PHE A 109 6.33 -19.31 7.61
N ASP A 110 5.80 -20.36 7.00
CA ASP A 110 5.86 -21.71 7.52
C ASP A 110 6.71 -22.61 6.60
N PRO A 111 7.96 -22.95 6.98
CA PRO A 111 8.86 -23.73 6.16
C PRO A 111 8.43 -25.20 6.05
N GLU A 112 7.60 -25.71 6.95
CA GLU A 112 7.16 -27.12 6.94
C GLU A 112 6.07 -27.39 5.89
N ARG A 113 5.40 -26.36 5.37
CA ARG A 113 4.37 -26.49 4.33
C ARG A 113 4.92 -26.83 2.94
N GLY A 114 6.24 -26.81 2.76
CA GLY A 114 6.88 -27.21 1.52
C GLY A 114 6.80 -26.20 0.36
N PHE A 115 6.17 -25.04 0.52
CA PHE A 115 6.16 -23.98 -0.50
C PHE A 115 7.42 -23.11 -0.43
N ARG A 116 7.82 -22.53 -1.57
CA ARG A 116 8.92 -21.57 -1.63
C ARG A 116 8.52 -20.26 -0.95
N PHE A 117 9.46 -19.63 -0.24
CA PHE A 117 9.21 -18.36 0.44
C PHE A 117 8.75 -17.27 -0.54
N MET A 118 9.36 -17.20 -1.72
CA MET A 118 9.01 -16.23 -2.77
C MET A 118 7.52 -16.27 -3.16
N THR A 119 6.96 -17.47 -3.30
CA THR A 119 5.54 -17.67 -3.67
C THR A 119 4.62 -17.10 -2.59
N TYR A 120 4.94 -17.32 -1.32
CA TYR A 120 4.18 -16.79 -0.20
C TYR A 120 4.33 -15.27 -0.06
N ALA A 121 5.58 -14.78 -0.13
CA ALA A 121 5.91 -13.37 0.05
C ALA A 121 5.27 -12.47 -1.01
N GLN A 122 5.10 -12.95 -2.25
CA GLN A 122 4.51 -12.17 -3.33
C GLN A 122 3.14 -11.58 -2.97
N TRP A 123 2.27 -12.36 -2.30
CA TRP A 123 0.94 -11.88 -1.90
C TRP A 123 1.02 -10.73 -0.89
N PHE A 124 1.87 -10.88 0.14
CA PHE A 124 2.04 -9.87 1.17
C PHE A 124 2.65 -8.58 0.62
N ILE A 125 3.69 -8.70 -0.22
CA ILE A 125 4.31 -7.54 -0.88
C ILE A 125 3.26 -6.81 -1.70
N LYS A 126 2.54 -7.52 -2.59
CA LYS A 126 1.53 -6.91 -3.45
C LYS A 126 0.41 -6.25 -2.64
N LYS A 127 -0.07 -6.91 -1.58
CA LYS A 127 -1.11 -6.36 -0.70
C LYS A 127 -0.67 -5.06 -0.05
N HIS A 128 0.53 -5.02 0.55
CA HIS A 128 1.04 -3.82 1.21
C HIS A 128 1.26 -2.67 0.23
N VAL A 129 1.87 -2.93 -0.93
CA VAL A 129 2.05 -1.92 -1.97
C VAL A 129 0.70 -1.37 -2.45
N LEU A 130 -0.30 -2.23 -2.64
CA LEU A 130 -1.63 -1.81 -3.06
C LEU A 130 -2.32 -0.96 -1.97
N THR A 131 -2.27 -1.40 -0.71
CA THR A 131 -2.85 -0.65 0.41
C THR A 131 -2.20 0.72 0.55
N SER A 132 -0.88 0.80 0.52
CA SER A 132 -0.15 2.08 0.54
C SER A 132 -0.57 2.98 -0.62
N ALA A 133 -0.64 2.43 -1.84
CA ALA A 133 -1.08 3.19 -2.98
C ALA A 133 -2.51 3.74 -2.81
N THR A 134 -3.44 2.97 -2.24
CA THR A 134 -4.78 3.51 -1.95
C THR A 134 -4.78 4.62 -0.88
N GLN A 135 -3.81 4.61 0.04
CA GLN A 135 -3.73 5.58 1.14
C GLN A 135 -3.02 6.87 0.74
N TYR A 136 -1.96 6.79 -0.08
CA TYR A 136 -1.02 7.89 -0.31
C TYR A 136 -0.93 8.36 -1.77
N SER A 137 -1.48 7.64 -2.75
CA SER A 137 -1.33 8.01 -4.17
C SER A 137 -2.20 9.18 -4.64
N ARG A 138 -3.08 9.72 -3.80
CA ARG A 138 -3.98 10.84 -4.14
C ARG A 138 -3.80 11.95 -3.13
N THR A 139 -3.76 13.20 -3.61
CA THR A 139 -3.73 14.41 -2.76
C THR A 139 -4.93 14.46 -1.80
N ILE A 140 -6.11 14.12 -2.31
CA ILE A 140 -7.33 13.95 -1.49
C ILE A 140 -7.58 12.46 -1.36
N ARG A 141 -7.42 11.96 -0.13
CA ARG A 141 -7.57 10.54 0.18
C ARG A 141 -9.02 10.09 0.00
N LEU A 142 -9.20 8.95 -0.67
CA LEU A 142 -10.48 8.26 -0.78
C LEU A 142 -10.48 6.97 0.06
N PRO A 143 -11.64 6.53 0.58
CA PRO A 143 -11.76 5.22 1.22
C PRO A 143 -11.41 4.08 0.25
N GLY A 144 -10.88 2.98 0.78
CA GLY A 144 -10.46 1.83 -0.03
C GLY A 144 -11.58 1.21 -0.87
N ASP A 145 -12.80 1.17 -0.34
CA ASP A 145 -13.97 0.66 -1.08
C ASP A 145 -14.31 1.55 -2.27
N ALA A 146 -14.26 2.87 -2.10
CA ALA A 146 -14.49 3.82 -3.19
C ALA A 146 -13.46 3.64 -4.32
N VAL A 147 -12.17 3.48 -3.98
CA VAL A 147 -11.11 3.19 -4.96
C VAL A 147 -11.35 1.85 -5.66
N THR A 148 -11.86 0.85 -4.94
CA THR A 148 -12.20 -0.46 -5.51
C THR A 148 -13.35 -0.34 -6.52
N TYR A 149 -14.42 0.41 -6.19
CA TYR A 149 -15.53 0.66 -7.11
C TYR A 149 -15.10 1.45 -8.34
N ILE A 150 -14.29 2.50 -8.19
CA ILE A 150 -13.74 3.28 -9.31
C ILE A 150 -12.94 2.37 -10.26
N ASN A 151 -12.07 1.51 -9.72
CA ASN A 151 -11.30 0.57 -10.54
C ASN A 151 -12.18 -0.46 -11.24
N LYS A 152 -13.22 -0.97 -10.58
CA LYS A 152 -14.17 -1.92 -11.17
C LYS A 152 -14.96 -1.28 -12.31
N ILE A 153 -15.48 -0.06 -12.13
CA ILE A 153 -16.17 0.71 -13.16
C ILE A 153 -15.25 0.88 -14.37
N ARG A 154 -13.99 1.30 -14.14
CA ARG A 154 -13.01 1.47 -15.22
C ARG A 154 -12.74 0.17 -15.98
N VAL A 155 -12.59 -0.96 -15.29
CA VAL A 155 -12.37 -2.25 -15.94
C VAL A 155 -13.61 -2.66 -16.75
N ALA A 156 -14.82 -2.46 -16.20
CA ALA A 156 -16.06 -2.73 -16.91
C ALA A 156 -16.19 -1.87 -18.18
N GLU A 157 -15.86 -0.58 -18.12
CA GLU A 157 -15.85 0.30 -19.30
C GLU A 157 -14.86 -0.16 -20.37
N VAL A 158 -13.68 -0.65 -19.98
CA VAL A 158 -12.68 -1.17 -20.93
C VAL A 158 -13.19 -2.44 -21.60
N VAL A 159 -13.80 -3.36 -20.85
CA VAL A 159 -14.37 -4.61 -21.37
C VAL A 159 -15.53 -4.30 -22.31
N LEU A 160 -16.49 -3.49 -21.87
CA LEU A 160 -17.65 -3.09 -22.68
C LEU A 160 -17.25 -2.33 -23.95
N ARG A 161 -16.20 -1.50 -23.88
CA ARG A 161 -15.66 -0.81 -25.05
C ARG A 161 -15.05 -1.78 -26.07
N ASP A 162 -14.36 -2.82 -25.60
CA ASP A 162 -13.78 -3.85 -26.46
C ASP A 162 -14.87 -4.69 -27.13
N GLU A 163 -15.92 -5.04 -26.39
CA GLU A 163 -17.06 -5.82 -26.90
C GLU A 163 -17.93 -5.05 -27.89
N MET A 164 -18.19 -3.75 -27.64
CA MET A 164 -19.09 -2.94 -28.46
C MET A 164 -18.38 -2.10 -29.53
N GLY A 165 -17.05 -1.99 -29.48
CA GLY A 165 -16.26 -1.16 -30.40
C GLY A 165 -16.52 0.35 -30.28
N ARG A 166 -17.22 0.80 -29.22
CA ARG A 166 -17.51 2.21 -28.90
C ARG A 166 -17.43 2.46 -27.40
N GLU A 167 -17.41 3.72 -26.98
CA GLU A 167 -17.52 4.04 -25.55
C GLU A 167 -18.87 3.57 -24.97
N ALA A 168 -18.80 2.95 -23.79
CA ALA A 168 -19.96 2.43 -23.08
C ALA A 168 -20.75 3.57 -22.42
N THR A 169 -22.07 3.51 -22.51
CA THR A 169 -22.94 4.48 -21.82
C THR A 169 -23.02 4.18 -20.32
N ILE A 170 -23.44 5.16 -19.51
CA ILE A 170 -23.56 4.97 -18.06
C ILE A 170 -24.58 3.87 -17.72
N ASP A 171 -25.65 3.76 -18.51
CA ASP A 171 -26.69 2.75 -18.31
C ASP A 171 -26.19 1.34 -18.62
N GLU A 172 -25.39 1.17 -19.69
CA GLU A 172 -24.73 -0.11 -20.02
C GLU A 172 -23.75 -0.55 -18.93
N VAL A 173 -22.97 0.39 -18.38
CA VAL A 173 -22.06 0.09 -17.27
C VAL A 173 -22.84 -0.23 -16.00
N SER A 174 -23.98 0.43 -15.77
CA SER A 174 -24.91 0.16 -14.66
C SER A 174 -25.45 -1.26 -14.71
N GLU A 175 -25.92 -1.71 -15.86
CA GLU A 175 -26.41 -3.08 -16.07
C GLU A 175 -25.30 -4.11 -15.86
N HIS A 176 -24.12 -3.89 -16.44
CA HIS A 176 -23.00 -4.81 -16.31
C HIS A 176 -22.49 -4.92 -14.85
N MET A 177 -22.51 -3.82 -14.10
CA MET A 177 -22.02 -3.76 -12.72
C MET A 177 -23.09 -4.03 -11.65
N ASN A 178 -24.38 -4.11 -12.02
CA ASN A 178 -25.52 -4.13 -11.11
C ASN A 178 -25.50 -2.98 -10.08
N LEU A 179 -25.21 -1.76 -10.54
CA LEU A 179 -25.14 -0.55 -9.71
C LEU A 179 -26.03 0.54 -10.29
N SER A 180 -26.68 1.33 -9.42
CA SER A 180 -27.48 2.48 -9.89
C SER A 180 -26.63 3.46 -10.72
N PRO A 181 -27.19 4.03 -11.82
CA PRO A 181 -26.52 5.06 -12.63
C PRO A 181 -26.03 6.26 -11.80
N GLU A 182 -26.79 6.64 -10.77
CA GLU A 182 -26.43 7.71 -9.84
C GLU A 182 -25.13 7.41 -9.08
N LYS A 183 -24.96 6.15 -8.64
CA LYS A 183 -23.74 5.72 -7.94
C LYS A 183 -22.54 5.72 -8.89
N ILE A 184 -22.73 5.31 -10.14
CA ILE A 184 -21.65 5.35 -11.14
C ILE A 184 -21.24 6.80 -11.41
N ASN A 185 -22.19 7.71 -11.59
CA ASN A 185 -21.90 9.14 -11.75
C ASN A 185 -21.22 9.73 -10.51
N PHE A 186 -21.64 9.34 -9.31
CA PHE A 186 -20.96 9.73 -8.08
C PHE A 186 -19.49 9.30 -8.09
N TYR A 187 -19.19 8.01 -8.32
CA TYR A 187 -17.81 7.53 -8.35
C TYR A 187 -16.98 8.13 -9.48
N LYS A 188 -17.57 8.37 -10.66
CA LYS A 188 -16.92 9.08 -11.78
C LYS A 188 -16.60 10.53 -11.42
N SER A 189 -17.52 11.26 -10.79
CA SER A 189 -17.25 12.64 -10.36
C SER A 189 -16.11 12.72 -9.34
N LYS A 190 -15.99 11.69 -8.48
CA LYS A 190 -14.95 11.61 -7.44
C LYS A 190 -13.64 10.97 -7.93
N SER A 191 -13.60 10.41 -9.14
CA SER A 191 -12.36 9.86 -9.68
C SER A 191 -11.40 10.93 -10.19
N ALA A 192 -11.92 12.13 -10.50
CA ALA A 192 -11.15 13.28 -10.94
C ALA A 192 -10.02 13.64 -9.96
N ARG A 193 -8.88 14.05 -10.49
CA ARG A 193 -7.71 14.46 -9.71
C ARG A 193 -7.68 15.99 -9.60
N PRO A 194 -7.20 16.54 -8.48
CA PRO A 194 -6.96 17.97 -8.40
C PRO A 194 -5.86 18.36 -9.39
N GLU A 195 -6.00 19.53 -9.99
CA GLU A 195 -5.01 20.11 -10.88
C GLU A 195 -4.19 21.17 -10.12
N SER A 196 -2.92 21.32 -10.50
CA SER A 196 -2.08 22.38 -9.95
C SER A 196 -2.51 23.75 -10.49
N LEU A 197 -2.70 24.72 -9.60
CA LEU A 197 -2.97 26.10 -9.97
C LEU A 197 -1.70 26.81 -10.51
N ASP A 198 -0.51 26.33 -10.13
CA ASP A 198 0.77 26.84 -10.63
C ASP A 198 1.07 26.42 -12.08
N LEU A 199 0.23 25.55 -12.65
CA LEU A 199 0.38 25.12 -14.04
C LEU A 199 0.26 26.35 -14.96
N LYS A 200 1.35 26.66 -15.68
CA LYS A 200 1.34 27.73 -16.68
C LYS A 200 0.36 27.42 -17.80
N ILE A 201 -0.33 28.45 -18.25
CA ILE A 201 -1.27 28.32 -19.37
C ILE A 201 -0.47 28.39 -20.67
N THR A 202 -0.58 27.35 -21.49
CA THR A 202 -0.06 27.33 -22.85
C THR A 202 -1.12 27.88 -23.79
N TYR A 203 -0.78 28.88 -24.61
CA TYR A 203 -1.69 29.33 -25.66
C TYR A 203 -1.77 28.28 -26.79
N ALA A 204 -2.87 28.26 -27.54
CA ALA A 204 -3.11 27.31 -28.64
C ALA A 204 -2.05 27.35 -29.77
N ASN A 205 -1.28 28.44 -29.86
CA ASN A 205 -0.16 28.66 -30.76
C ASN A 205 1.21 28.24 -30.18
N GLY A 206 1.23 27.54 -29.04
CA GLY A 206 2.45 26.96 -28.45
C GLY A 206 3.37 27.96 -27.74
N GLY A 207 2.95 29.22 -27.61
CA GLY A 207 3.66 30.21 -26.79
C GLY A 207 3.44 29.93 -25.30
N GLU A 208 4.53 29.83 -24.54
CA GLU A 208 4.45 29.79 -23.08
C GLU A 208 3.97 31.15 -22.57
N SER A 209 2.82 31.17 -21.90
CA SER A 209 2.37 32.36 -21.20
C SER A 209 3.08 32.52 -19.86
N LYS A 210 3.26 33.77 -19.41
CA LYS A 210 3.75 34.03 -18.04
C LYS A 210 2.67 33.78 -16.98
N SER A 211 1.39 33.70 -17.38
CA SER A 211 0.27 33.52 -16.48
C SER A 211 0.06 32.06 -16.08
N SER A 212 -0.29 31.88 -14.81
CA SER A 212 -0.66 30.61 -14.18
C SER A 212 -2.19 30.48 -14.11
N LYS A 213 -2.71 29.29 -13.78
CA LYS A 213 -4.15 29.12 -13.54
C LYS A 213 -4.65 29.94 -12.36
N VAL A 214 -3.81 30.20 -11.34
CA VAL A 214 -4.16 31.06 -10.20
C VAL A 214 -4.67 32.42 -10.67
N ASP A 215 -4.01 33.01 -11.67
CA ASP A 215 -4.31 34.38 -12.14
C ASP A 215 -5.71 34.52 -12.76
N PHE A 216 -6.40 33.40 -13.03
CA PHE A 216 -7.74 33.37 -13.62
C PHE A 216 -8.82 32.92 -12.62
N VAL A 217 -8.45 32.61 -11.38
CA VAL A 217 -9.42 32.27 -10.33
C VAL A 217 -10.00 33.57 -9.79
N ALA A 218 -11.29 33.79 -10.01
CA ALA A 218 -12.01 34.91 -9.42
C ALA A 218 -12.12 34.73 -7.90
N ASP A 219 -11.82 35.77 -7.13
CA ASP A 219 -12.04 35.77 -5.69
C ASP A 219 -13.52 36.07 -5.41
N SER A 220 -14.25 35.05 -4.94
CA SER A 220 -15.66 35.19 -4.60
C SER A 220 -15.93 35.96 -3.30
N THR A 221 -14.88 36.37 -2.58
CA THR A 221 -15.03 37.10 -1.30
C THR A 221 -14.96 38.62 -1.44
N GLU A 222 -14.49 39.15 -2.56
CA GLU A 222 -14.38 40.61 -2.78
C GLU A 222 -15.75 41.32 -2.84
N ASP A 223 -16.83 40.62 -3.21
CA ASP A 223 -18.18 41.20 -3.34
C ASP A 223 -18.94 41.36 -2.00
N ALA A 224 -18.41 40.87 -0.88
CA ALA A 224 -19.12 40.83 0.41
C ALA A 224 -18.86 42.05 1.32
N ASP A 225 -17.69 42.68 1.23
CA ASP A 225 -17.29 43.75 2.15
C ASP A 225 -17.70 45.17 1.68
N ASP A 226 -17.96 45.37 0.39
CA ASP A 226 -18.29 46.69 -0.18
C ASP A 226 -19.76 47.14 0.00
N LYS A 227 -20.59 46.40 0.76
CA LYS A 227 -22.02 46.71 0.97
C LYS A 227 -22.41 47.17 2.37
N VAL A 228 -21.47 47.38 3.29
CA VAL A 228 -21.81 47.68 4.70
C VAL A 228 -21.67 49.16 5.09
N GLU A 229 -21.07 50.04 4.28
CA GLU A 229 -20.96 51.47 4.60
C GLU A 229 -21.78 52.37 3.66
N GLU A 230 -23.09 52.44 3.88
CA GLU A 230 -23.88 53.66 3.61
C GLU A 230 -25.24 53.59 4.30
N LYS A 231 -25.31 54.00 5.57
CA LYS A 231 -26.50 54.60 6.21
C LYS A 231 -26.09 55.56 7.32
#